data_AF-A0A968LUJ2-F1
#
_entry.id   AF-A0A968LUJ2-F1
#
_cell.length_a   1.000
_cell.length_b   1.000
_cell.length_c   1.000
_cell.angle_alpha   90.00
_cell.angle_beta   90.00
_cell.angle_gamma   90.00
#
_symmetry.space_group_name_H-M   'P 1'
#
loop_
_entity.id
_entity.type
_entity.pdbx_description
1 polymer ?
#
loop_
_entity_poly.entity_id
_entity_poly.type
_entity_poly.pdbx_seq_one_letter_code
_entity_poly.pdbx_strand_id
1 'polypeptide(L)'
;MNTSYNGSGFIVAKEGNTYTVLTAAHVVSNETSKFEILAPDGKRYPVDSATIQRDEGVDLAVVRFTSTENYQVATLANYNPNNGDYVFLGGYPKLGQTDPKWNFGAGLMFDKELGILSTGSISLETDDSGLVSSSSTFAGGYEMVYTNISYGGMSGAPVLDTQGRVIGIHGSVEGEYVNDEAQQEFVEVQLGYSLGISTSTFLGIAPRLNVKNLLPVENTAPAQLSEQQQQSILEAILSIAVPQSQASASQWLTRGNQLWRLGQLDEAQKAFDKAIQLNDSALMYLAWYGKGLTLFEQKKGRSCRRIRTSY
;
A
#
# COMPACT_ATOMS: atom_id res chain seq x y z
N MET A 1 -20.07 21.36 -0.32
CA MET A 1 -19.60 20.70 -1.55
C MET A 1 -18.83 19.48 -1.12
N ASN A 2 -19.31 18.30 -1.49
CA ASN A 2 -18.87 17.01 -0.94
C ASN A 2 -17.49 16.62 -1.51
N THR A 3 -16.61 16.12 -0.66
CA THR A 3 -15.15 16.14 -0.80
C THR A 3 -14.60 15.26 -1.93
N SER A 4 -13.77 15.90 -2.75
CA SER A 4 -12.83 15.42 -3.77
C SER A 4 -12.18 14.07 -3.49
N TYR A 5 -11.79 13.38 -4.57
CA TYR A 5 -10.77 12.34 -4.52
C TYR A 5 -9.53 12.91 -3.82
N ASN A 6 -9.09 12.26 -2.75
CA ASN A 6 -7.90 12.64 -2.00
C ASN A 6 -6.90 11.51 -2.14
N GLY A 7 -5.62 11.85 -2.25
CA GLY A 7 -4.51 10.89 -2.28
C GLY A 7 -3.34 11.41 -1.46
N SER A 8 -2.26 10.64 -1.48
CA SER A 8 -1.00 10.96 -0.82
C SER A 8 0.09 11.20 -1.87
N GLY A 9 1.20 11.79 -1.44
CA GLY A 9 2.36 12.02 -2.27
C GLY A 9 3.54 12.46 -1.43
N PHE A 10 4.72 12.51 -2.03
CA PHE A 10 5.94 12.95 -1.36
C PHE A 10 6.82 13.77 -2.29
N ILE A 11 7.56 14.71 -1.71
CA ILE A 11 8.44 15.61 -2.46
C ILE A 11 9.68 14.83 -2.91
N VAL A 12 9.91 14.76 -4.21
CA VAL A 12 11.03 14.02 -4.83
C VAL A 12 12.11 14.92 -5.41
N ALA A 13 11.80 16.19 -5.62
CA ALA A 13 12.76 17.17 -6.14
C ALA A 13 12.39 18.60 -5.74
N LYS A 14 13.39 19.47 -5.74
CA LYS A 14 13.25 20.92 -5.59
C LYS A 14 14.19 21.64 -6.55
N GLU A 15 13.67 22.59 -7.31
CA GLU A 15 14.44 23.49 -8.17
C GLU A 15 14.02 24.94 -7.88
N GLY A 16 14.94 25.74 -7.33
CA GLY A 16 14.60 27.07 -6.81
C GLY A 16 13.50 26.99 -5.74
N ASN A 17 12.37 27.65 -5.97
CA ASN A 17 11.18 27.60 -5.11
C ASN A 17 10.13 26.58 -5.56
N THR A 18 10.39 25.84 -6.64
CA THR A 18 9.44 24.87 -7.18
C THR A 18 9.75 23.48 -6.66
N TYR A 19 8.77 22.88 -5.99
CA TYR A 19 8.80 21.51 -5.49
C TYR A 19 8.08 20.59 -6.45
N THR A 20 8.63 19.39 -6.65
CA THR A 20 7.98 18.31 -7.40
C THR A 20 7.55 17.21 -6.45
N VAL A 21 6.30 16.80 -6.54
CA VAL A 21 5.68 15.75 -5.74
C VAL A 21 5.38 14.56 -6.65
N LEU A 22 5.78 13.37 -6.22
CA LEU A 22 5.39 12.11 -6.83
C LEU A 22 4.13 11.57 -6.15
N THR A 23 3.18 11.10 -6.94
CA THR A 23 1.92 10.49 -6.49
C THR A 23 1.47 9.42 -7.49
N ALA A 24 0.38 8.72 -7.20
CA ALA A 24 -0.24 7.78 -8.14
C ALA A 24 -1.03 8.54 -9.23
N ALA A 25 -1.03 8.06 -10.46
CA ALA A 25 -1.67 8.78 -11.57
C ALA A 25 -3.20 8.86 -11.41
N HIS A 26 -3.83 7.80 -10.90
CA HIS A 26 -5.27 7.79 -10.66
C HIS A 26 -5.73 8.85 -9.65
N VAL A 27 -4.88 9.26 -8.69
CA VAL A 27 -5.18 10.33 -7.72
C VAL A 27 -5.45 11.67 -8.42
N VAL A 28 -4.74 11.92 -9.51
CA VAL A 28 -4.79 13.16 -10.26
C VAL A 28 -5.42 13.00 -11.64
N SER A 29 -6.17 11.91 -11.88
CA SER A 29 -6.72 11.54 -13.20
C SER A 29 -7.83 12.46 -13.70
N ASN A 30 -8.64 13.04 -12.81
CA ASN A 30 -9.79 13.86 -13.19
C ASN A 30 -9.36 15.26 -13.67
N GLU A 31 -9.34 15.47 -14.98
CA GLU A 31 -8.91 16.71 -15.63
C GLU A 31 -9.80 17.93 -15.33
N THR A 32 -11.05 17.70 -14.92
CA THR A 32 -11.99 18.77 -14.56
C THR A 32 -11.85 19.22 -13.10
N SER A 33 -11.10 18.48 -12.29
CA SER A 33 -10.90 18.78 -10.88
C SER A 33 -9.81 19.83 -10.67
N LYS A 34 -10.00 20.67 -9.66
CA LYS A 34 -8.96 21.53 -9.12
C LYS A 34 -8.20 20.77 -8.04
N PHE A 35 -6.89 20.70 -8.19
CA PHE A 35 -6.01 20.02 -7.24
C PHE A 35 -5.29 21.03 -6.34
N GLU A 36 -5.11 20.66 -5.07
CA GLU A 36 -4.29 21.40 -4.11
C GLU A 36 -3.36 20.42 -3.39
N ILE A 37 -2.14 20.87 -3.10
CA ILE A 37 -1.22 20.19 -2.18
C ILE A 37 -1.44 20.74 -0.78
N LEU A 38 -1.80 19.87 0.16
CA LEU A 38 -1.71 20.15 1.58
C LEU A 38 -0.31 19.75 2.07
N ALA A 39 0.53 20.74 2.38
CA ALA A 39 1.88 20.52 2.86
C ALA A 39 1.92 20.15 4.36
N PRO A 40 3.04 19.60 4.88
CA PRO A 40 3.14 19.17 6.28
C PRO A 40 2.95 20.27 7.33
N ASP A 41 3.13 21.53 6.96
CA ASP A 41 2.89 22.71 7.81
C ASP A 41 1.43 23.18 7.78
N GLY A 42 0.54 22.44 7.10
CA GLY A 42 -0.89 22.76 6.95
C GLY A 42 -1.20 23.77 5.86
N LYS A 43 -0.19 24.31 5.15
CA LYS A 43 -0.42 25.23 4.04
C LYS A 43 -0.94 24.50 2.81
N ARG A 44 -1.79 25.20 2.05
CA ARG A 44 -2.37 24.70 0.80
C ARG A 44 -1.78 25.44 -0.38
N TYR A 45 -1.38 24.68 -1.40
CA TYR A 45 -0.82 25.21 -2.63
C TYR A 45 -1.65 24.74 -3.82
N PRO A 46 -2.14 25.64 -4.67
CA PRO A 46 -2.86 25.24 -5.88
C PRO A 46 -1.91 24.52 -6.84
N VAL A 47 -2.41 23.49 -7.51
CA VAL A 47 -1.71 22.80 -8.60
C VAL A 47 -2.33 23.24 -9.91
N ASP A 48 -1.49 23.64 -10.86
CA ASP A 48 -1.93 23.85 -12.24
C ASP A 48 -2.09 22.50 -12.94
N SER A 49 -3.34 22.11 -13.20
CA SER A 49 -3.69 20.84 -13.85
C SER A 49 -2.99 20.65 -15.21
N ALA A 50 -2.65 21.74 -15.91
CA ALA A 50 -1.93 21.67 -17.19
C ALA A 50 -0.45 21.25 -17.04
N THR A 51 0.10 21.31 -15.83
CA THR A 51 1.50 20.96 -15.54
C THR A 51 1.69 19.55 -15.00
N ILE A 52 0.58 18.84 -14.75
CA ILE A 52 0.58 17.45 -14.27
C ILE A 52 1.12 16.56 -15.38
N GLN A 53 2.18 15.80 -15.08
CA GLN A 53 2.75 14.84 -16.03
C GLN A 53 2.46 13.44 -15.51
N ARG A 54 1.82 12.62 -16.36
CA ARG A 54 1.49 11.22 -16.08
C ARG A 54 2.26 10.35 -17.07
N ASP A 55 2.55 9.12 -16.67
CA ASP A 55 3.05 8.10 -17.60
C ASP A 55 1.88 7.24 -18.09
N GLU A 56 1.91 6.83 -19.37
CA GLU A 56 0.82 6.03 -19.95
C GLU A 56 0.89 4.54 -19.57
N GLY A 57 2.07 4.03 -19.19
CA GLY A 57 2.28 2.60 -18.88
C GLY A 57 2.39 2.29 -17.39
N VAL A 58 2.54 3.31 -16.54
CA VAL A 58 2.76 3.17 -15.10
C VAL A 58 1.85 4.15 -14.36
N ASP A 59 1.17 3.69 -13.30
CA ASP A 59 0.23 4.50 -12.51
C ASP A 59 0.94 5.51 -11.59
N LEU A 60 1.78 6.35 -12.17
CA LEU A 60 2.55 7.40 -11.50
C LEU A 60 2.36 8.74 -12.21
N ALA A 61 2.31 9.80 -11.40
CA ALA A 61 2.26 11.17 -11.88
C ALA A 61 3.15 12.08 -11.02
N VAL A 62 3.66 13.13 -11.65
CA VAL A 62 4.34 14.22 -10.96
C VAL A 62 3.51 15.50 -11.03
N VAL A 63 3.41 16.16 -9.88
CA VAL A 63 2.75 17.46 -9.72
C VAL A 63 3.72 18.47 -9.11
N ARG A 64 3.55 19.75 -9.44
CA ARG A 64 4.48 20.80 -9.01
C ARG A 64 3.73 21.91 -8.28
N PHE A 65 4.38 22.47 -7.27
CA PHE A 65 3.91 23.66 -6.57
C PHE A 65 5.10 24.54 -6.19
N THR A 66 4.84 25.83 -5.97
CA THR A 66 5.89 26.80 -5.61
C THR A 66 5.72 27.27 -4.18
N SER A 67 6.80 27.28 -3.41
CA SER A 67 6.82 27.77 -2.03
C SER A 67 8.19 28.32 -1.66
N THR A 68 8.22 29.34 -0.80
CA THR A 68 9.44 29.86 -0.16
C THR A 68 9.82 29.10 1.10
N GLU A 69 8.93 28.23 1.60
CA GLU A 69 9.18 27.37 2.75
C GLU A 69 10.23 26.30 2.41
N ASN A 70 10.88 25.76 3.44
CA ASN A 70 11.87 24.70 3.27
C ASN A 70 11.28 23.34 3.64
N TYR A 71 10.85 22.58 2.62
CA TYR A 71 10.35 21.22 2.79
C TYR A 71 11.43 20.18 2.50
N GLN A 72 11.41 19.09 3.26
CA GLN A 72 12.32 17.97 3.07
C GLN A 72 12.03 17.25 1.75
N VAL A 73 13.07 17.02 0.96
CA VAL A 73 13.04 16.20 -0.25
C VAL A 73 13.38 14.76 0.16
N ALA A 74 12.53 13.82 -0.25
CA ALA A 74 12.73 12.41 0.06
C ALA A 74 13.90 11.83 -0.75
N THR A 75 14.72 10.99 -0.10
CA THR A 75 15.77 10.22 -0.78
C THR A 75 15.18 8.93 -1.35
N LEU A 76 15.45 8.65 -2.62
CA LEU A 76 15.02 7.43 -3.30
C LEU A 76 16.11 6.37 -3.20
N ALA A 77 15.70 5.11 -3.04
CA ALA A 77 16.59 3.99 -2.95
C ALA A 77 16.39 3.04 -4.15
N ASN A 78 17.38 2.97 -5.02
CA ASN A 78 17.36 2.16 -6.23
C ASN A 78 17.89 0.74 -5.97
N TYR A 79 17.09 -0.06 -5.28
CA TYR A 79 17.31 -1.50 -5.12
C TYR A 79 15.96 -2.20 -4.97
N ASN A 80 15.94 -3.52 -5.16
CA ASN A 80 14.75 -4.33 -4.93
C ASN A 80 14.82 -4.95 -3.52
N PRO A 81 13.83 -4.70 -2.65
CA PRO A 81 13.78 -5.34 -1.33
C PRO A 81 13.56 -6.85 -1.46
N ASN A 82 14.10 -7.61 -0.52
CA ASN A 82 13.93 -9.06 -0.44
C ASN A 82 12.66 -9.42 0.33
N ASN A 83 12.16 -10.64 0.14
CA ASN A 83 11.10 -11.19 0.97
C ASN A 83 11.50 -11.22 2.44
N GLY A 84 10.58 -10.76 3.30
CA GLY A 84 10.80 -10.60 4.72
C GLY A 84 11.48 -9.29 5.13
N ASP A 85 11.93 -8.45 4.19
CA ASP A 85 12.46 -7.12 4.54
C ASP A 85 11.37 -6.27 5.19
N TYR A 86 11.76 -5.49 6.21
CA TYR A 86 10.86 -4.55 6.86
C TYR A 86 10.62 -3.33 5.98
N VAL A 87 9.35 -3.00 5.79
CA VAL A 87 8.93 -1.84 5.00
C VAL A 87 7.95 -0.99 5.79
N PHE A 88 8.00 0.32 5.58
CA PHE A 88 7.16 1.28 6.30
C PHE A 88 6.33 2.08 5.30
N LEU A 89 5.03 2.18 5.56
CA LEU A 89 4.11 2.94 4.73
C LEU A 89 3.69 4.19 5.49
N GLY A 90 3.84 5.36 4.87
CA GLY A 90 3.42 6.64 5.45
C GLY A 90 2.48 7.39 4.50
N GLY A 91 1.24 7.67 4.90
CA GLY A 91 0.27 8.34 4.04
C GLY A 91 -0.91 8.96 4.79
N TYR A 92 -1.80 9.60 4.05
CA TYR A 92 -2.96 10.32 4.58
C TYR A 92 -4.28 9.61 4.20
N PRO A 93 -4.83 8.75 5.06
CA PRO A 93 -6.08 8.08 4.79
C PRO A 93 -7.30 9.03 4.89
N LYS A 94 -8.30 8.80 4.05
CA LYS A 94 -9.60 9.48 4.03
C LYS A 94 -10.56 8.82 5.02
N LEU A 95 -10.24 8.84 6.32
CA LEU A 95 -11.09 8.27 7.37
C LEU A 95 -12.14 9.27 7.85
N GLY A 96 -13.08 9.66 6.98
CA GLY A 96 -14.29 10.43 7.33
C GLY A 96 -14.06 11.80 8.00
N GLN A 97 -12.82 12.29 8.06
CA GLN A 97 -12.44 13.53 8.73
C GLN A 97 -12.22 14.66 7.73
N THR A 98 -12.57 15.87 8.13
CA THR A 98 -12.23 17.13 7.44
C THR A 98 -10.73 17.46 7.52
N ASP A 99 -9.99 16.72 8.35
CA ASP A 99 -8.55 16.87 8.57
C ASP A 99 -7.88 15.47 8.52
N PRO A 100 -7.21 15.10 7.42
CA PRO A 100 -6.60 13.80 7.28
C PRO A 100 -5.39 13.67 8.23
N LYS A 101 -5.41 12.69 9.12
CA LYS A 101 -4.29 12.40 10.02
C LYS A 101 -3.26 11.53 9.33
N TRP A 102 -1.99 11.85 9.50
CA TRP A 102 -0.89 11.00 9.04
C TRP A 102 -0.99 9.59 9.63
N ASN A 103 -0.95 8.59 8.78
CA ASN A 103 -0.89 7.19 9.13
C ASN A 103 0.49 6.66 8.76
N PHE A 104 1.16 6.05 9.74
CA PHE A 104 2.46 5.41 9.56
C PHE A 104 2.39 4.00 10.14
N GLY A 105 2.71 3.00 9.34
CA GLY A 105 2.64 1.60 9.74
C GLY A 105 3.82 0.81 9.21
N ALA A 106 4.32 -0.12 10.03
CA ALA A 106 5.33 -1.09 9.62
C ALA A 106 4.67 -2.35 9.05
N GLY A 107 5.42 -3.08 8.24
CA GLY A 107 5.03 -4.33 7.64
C GLY A 107 6.23 -5.06 7.04
N LEU A 108 5.94 -6.11 6.29
CA LEU A 108 6.92 -7.01 5.70
C LEU A 108 6.72 -7.06 4.19
N MET A 109 7.83 -7.11 3.47
CA MET A 109 7.88 -7.37 2.05
C MET A 109 7.58 -8.85 1.79
N PHE A 110 6.83 -9.17 0.74
CA PHE A 110 6.58 -10.53 0.27
C PHE A 110 7.15 -10.73 -1.14
N ASP A 111 7.62 -11.94 -1.43
CA ASP A 111 8.08 -12.32 -2.78
C ASP A 111 6.96 -12.07 -3.79
N LYS A 112 7.34 -11.48 -4.93
CA LYS A 112 6.44 -11.10 -6.02
C LYS A 112 5.62 -12.31 -6.52
N GLU A 113 6.25 -13.47 -6.66
CA GLU A 113 5.61 -14.71 -7.13
C GLU A 113 4.67 -15.32 -6.09
N LEU A 114 5.05 -15.29 -4.80
CA LEU A 114 4.16 -15.73 -3.72
C LEU A 114 2.99 -14.77 -3.52
N GLY A 115 3.25 -13.47 -3.69
CA GLY A 115 2.25 -12.42 -3.72
C GLY A 115 1.24 -12.66 -4.84
N ILE A 116 1.69 -12.83 -6.08
CA ILE A 116 0.82 -13.13 -7.25
C ILE A 116 -0.02 -14.40 -7.05
N LEU A 117 0.57 -15.47 -6.50
CA LEU A 117 -0.16 -16.71 -6.18
C LEU A 117 -1.17 -16.53 -5.04
N SER A 118 -0.89 -15.62 -4.11
CA SER A 118 -1.77 -15.32 -2.98
C SER A 118 -2.85 -14.28 -3.33
N THR A 119 -2.57 -13.38 -4.30
CA THR A 119 -3.46 -12.28 -4.69
C THR A 119 -4.41 -12.62 -5.84
N GLY A 120 -4.26 -13.81 -6.44
CA GLY A 120 -5.07 -14.27 -7.58
C GLY A 120 -4.96 -13.40 -8.85
N SER A 121 -4.13 -12.35 -8.83
CA SER A 121 -4.12 -11.27 -9.80
C SER A 121 -3.08 -11.55 -10.88
N ILE A 122 -3.32 -12.55 -11.72
CA ILE A 122 -2.55 -12.74 -12.96
C ILE A 122 -3.38 -12.15 -14.11
N SER A 123 -2.95 -11.03 -14.67
CA SER A 123 -3.36 -10.62 -16.01
C SER A 123 -2.61 -11.48 -17.01
N LEU A 124 -3.19 -12.61 -17.43
CA LEU A 124 -2.67 -13.40 -18.55
C LEU A 124 -3.03 -12.68 -19.85
N GLU A 125 -2.20 -11.73 -20.28
CA GLU A 125 -2.30 -11.21 -21.64
C GLU A 125 -1.65 -12.22 -22.59
N THR A 126 -2.47 -12.86 -23.42
CA THR A 126 -2.00 -13.64 -24.56
C THR A 126 -1.61 -12.66 -25.67
N ASP A 127 -0.37 -12.69 -26.12
CA ASP A 127 -0.05 -12.13 -27.43
C ASP A 127 -0.65 -13.02 -28.53
N ASP A 128 -0.85 -12.47 -29.73
CA ASP A 128 -1.37 -13.20 -30.91
C ASP A 128 -0.46 -14.37 -31.35
N SER A 129 0.69 -14.58 -30.69
CA SER A 129 1.60 -15.69 -30.94
C SER A 129 1.37 -16.90 -30.04
N GLY A 130 0.40 -16.83 -29.11
CA GLY A 130 0.07 -17.93 -28.20
C GLY A 130 1.15 -18.18 -27.13
N LEU A 131 2.09 -17.24 -26.98
CA LEU A 131 3.02 -17.21 -25.87
C LEU A 131 2.37 -16.46 -24.71
N VAL A 132 2.22 -17.15 -23.58
CA VAL A 132 1.89 -16.50 -22.31
C VAL A 132 3.11 -15.69 -21.89
N SER A 133 3.09 -14.40 -22.19
CA SER A 133 3.99 -13.42 -21.60
C SER A 133 3.61 -13.29 -20.13
N SER A 134 4.35 -13.94 -19.23
CA SER A 134 4.30 -13.60 -17.81
C SER A 134 4.99 -12.24 -17.61
N SER A 135 4.37 -11.15 -18.06
CA SER A 135 4.72 -9.83 -17.55
C SER A 135 4.27 -9.84 -16.09
N SER A 136 5.19 -10.19 -15.19
CA SER A 136 4.91 -10.41 -13.76
C SER A 136 4.48 -9.14 -13.02
N THR A 137 4.25 -8.03 -13.72
CA THR A 137 3.72 -6.76 -13.22
C THR A 137 2.19 -6.79 -13.24
N PHE A 138 1.52 -6.45 -12.14
CA PHE A 138 0.08 -6.16 -12.22
C PHE A 138 -0.12 -4.93 -13.13
N ALA A 139 -1.31 -4.81 -13.75
CA ALA A 139 -1.63 -3.69 -14.64
C ALA A 139 -1.28 -2.35 -13.98
N GLY A 140 -0.56 -1.48 -14.69
CA GLY A 140 -0.11 -0.17 -14.15
C GLY A 140 1.25 -0.17 -13.44
N GLY A 141 2.04 -1.26 -13.53
CA GLY A 141 3.42 -1.31 -13.05
C GLY A 141 3.57 -1.69 -11.57
N TYR A 142 2.50 -2.16 -10.94
CA TYR A 142 2.54 -2.67 -9.58
C TYR A 142 3.34 -3.97 -9.53
N GLU A 143 4.30 -4.04 -8.63
CA GLU A 143 5.25 -5.16 -8.54
C GLU A 143 5.71 -5.46 -7.12
N MET A 144 5.47 -4.54 -6.19
CA MET A 144 5.77 -4.71 -4.76
C MET A 144 4.52 -5.21 -4.04
N VAL A 145 4.67 -6.21 -3.18
CA VAL A 145 3.58 -6.82 -2.40
C VAL A 145 3.93 -6.86 -0.91
N TYR A 146 3.27 -6.09 -0.05
CA TYR A 146 3.64 -5.96 1.37
C TYR A 146 2.44 -5.99 2.32
N THR A 147 2.70 -6.28 3.61
CA THR A 147 1.64 -6.49 4.61
C THR A 147 1.05 -5.21 5.20
N ASN A 148 1.69 -4.05 5.05
CA ASN A 148 1.26 -2.79 5.70
C ASN A 148 -0.22 -2.48 5.41
N ILE A 149 -1.01 -2.26 6.46
CA ILE A 149 -2.40 -1.85 6.30
C ILE A 149 -2.43 -0.45 5.68
N SER A 150 -3.28 -0.28 4.67
CA SER A 150 -3.58 1.00 4.08
C SER A 150 -5.08 1.19 3.86
N TYR A 151 -5.47 2.44 3.70
CA TYR A 151 -6.86 2.84 3.54
C TYR A 151 -7.00 3.76 2.33
N GLY A 152 -8.22 3.92 1.82
CA GLY A 152 -8.51 4.89 0.76
C GLY A 152 -7.93 6.27 1.12
N GLY A 153 -7.28 6.93 0.16
CA GLY A 153 -6.53 8.18 0.37
C GLY A 153 -5.02 8.02 0.52
N MET A 154 -4.53 6.81 0.80
CA MET A 154 -3.08 6.56 0.90
C MET A 154 -2.39 6.33 -0.44
N SER A 155 -3.11 6.19 -1.56
CA SER A 155 -2.51 6.02 -2.89
C SER A 155 -1.57 7.18 -3.22
N GLY A 156 -0.37 6.86 -3.72
CA GLY A 156 0.75 7.77 -3.91
C GLY A 156 1.67 7.95 -2.68
N ALA A 157 1.36 7.32 -1.55
CA ALA A 157 2.20 7.34 -0.34
C ALA A 157 3.57 6.68 -0.56
N PRO A 158 4.65 7.20 0.06
CA PRO A 158 5.94 6.55 0.04
C PRO A 158 5.94 5.24 0.85
N VAL A 159 6.54 4.21 0.26
CA VAL A 159 6.98 2.99 0.95
C VAL A 159 8.47 3.14 1.24
N LEU A 160 8.86 3.01 2.51
CA LEU A 160 10.18 3.32 3.03
C LEU A 160 10.91 2.08 3.50
N ASP A 161 12.24 2.09 3.40
CA ASP A 161 13.11 1.13 4.07
C ASP A 161 13.46 1.55 5.51
N THR A 162 14.27 0.74 6.18
CA THR A 162 14.69 0.94 7.58
C THR A 162 15.58 2.18 7.79
N GLN A 163 16.06 2.82 6.73
CA GLN A 163 16.80 4.09 6.77
C GLN A 163 15.90 5.29 6.42
N GLY A 164 14.61 5.08 6.16
CA GLY A 164 13.68 6.13 5.77
C GLY A 164 13.81 6.57 4.32
N ARG A 165 14.50 5.80 3.47
CA ARG A 165 14.58 6.05 2.03
C ARG A 165 13.38 5.44 1.34
N VAL A 166 12.86 6.10 0.31
CA VAL A 166 11.73 5.60 -0.45
C VAL A 166 12.21 4.47 -1.36
N ILE A 167 11.60 3.30 -1.22
CA ILE A 167 11.83 2.12 -2.05
C ILE A 167 10.67 1.85 -3.00
N GLY A 168 9.49 2.40 -2.72
CA GLY A 168 8.31 2.25 -3.58
C GLY A 168 7.25 3.31 -3.36
N ILE A 169 6.23 3.26 -4.21
CA ILE A 169 5.06 4.12 -4.19
C ILE A 169 3.84 3.24 -4.03
N HIS A 170 3.11 3.39 -2.93
CA HIS A 170 1.86 2.68 -2.72
C HIS A 170 0.81 3.14 -3.72
N GLY A 171 -0.02 2.26 -4.25
CA GLY A 171 -1.15 2.69 -5.08
C GLY A 171 -2.45 1.92 -4.88
N SER A 172 -2.41 0.63 -4.56
CA SER A 172 -3.63 -0.17 -4.38
C SER A 172 -3.51 -1.20 -3.26
N VAL A 173 -4.64 -1.73 -2.84
CA VAL A 173 -4.75 -2.91 -1.98
C VAL A 173 -5.46 -3.98 -2.79
N GLU A 174 -5.03 -5.22 -2.65
CA GLU A 174 -5.76 -6.34 -3.21
C GLU A 174 -7.16 -6.43 -2.60
N GLY A 175 -8.18 -6.46 -3.45
CA GLY A 175 -9.56 -6.63 -3.04
C GLY A 175 -10.44 -7.19 -4.13
N GLU A 176 -11.60 -7.71 -3.71
CA GLU A 176 -12.66 -8.14 -4.60
C GLU A 176 -13.88 -7.25 -4.44
N TYR A 177 -14.51 -6.91 -5.56
CA TYR A 177 -15.84 -6.29 -5.54
C TYR A 177 -16.88 -7.36 -5.33
N VAL A 178 -17.53 -7.31 -4.17
CA VAL A 178 -18.55 -8.26 -3.76
C VAL A 178 -19.84 -7.51 -3.49
N ASN A 179 -20.96 -8.13 -3.89
CA ASN A 179 -22.27 -7.58 -3.59
C ASN A 179 -22.55 -7.80 -2.10
N ASP A 180 -22.51 -6.73 -1.30
CA ASP A 180 -22.87 -6.78 0.12
C ASP A 180 -24.38 -6.67 0.23
N GLU A 181 -25.05 -7.78 0.53
CA GLU A 181 -26.51 -7.86 0.60
C GLU A 181 -27.07 -6.92 1.67
N ALA A 182 -26.33 -6.70 2.77
CA ALA A 182 -26.74 -5.84 3.87
C ALA A 182 -26.61 -4.35 3.53
N GLN A 183 -25.66 -3.98 2.68
CA GLN A 183 -25.45 -2.60 2.23
C GLN A 183 -26.14 -2.28 0.89
N GLN A 184 -26.64 -3.29 0.17
CA GLN A 184 -27.26 -3.16 -1.15
C GLN A 184 -26.34 -2.45 -2.17
N GLU A 185 -25.03 -2.66 -2.05
CA GLU A 185 -24.01 -2.05 -2.90
C GLU A 185 -22.86 -3.03 -3.15
N PHE A 186 -22.13 -2.85 -4.25
CA PHE A 186 -20.85 -3.51 -4.44
C PHE A 186 -19.82 -2.86 -3.52
N VAL A 187 -19.32 -3.64 -2.57
CA VAL A 187 -18.28 -3.20 -1.64
C VAL A 187 -16.97 -3.84 -2.05
N GLU A 188 -15.91 -3.04 -2.08
CA GLU A 188 -14.55 -3.56 -2.22
C GLU A 188 -14.11 -4.15 -0.89
N VAL A 189 -13.99 -5.48 -0.83
CA VAL A 189 -13.44 -6.16 0.33
C VAL A 189 -11.94 -6.32 0.11
N GLN A 190 -11.15 -5.74 0.99
CA GLN A 190 -9.70 -5.92 0.98
C GLN A 190 -9.38 -7.34 1.44
N LEU A 191 -8.87 -8.17 0.52
CA LEU A 191 -8.65 -9.59 0.76
C LEU A 191 -7.23 -9.91 1.18
N GLY A 192 -6.26 -9.18 0.65
CA GLY A 192 -4.86 -9.54 0.83
C GLY A 192 -3.95 -8.34 0.93
N TYR A 193 -2.87 -8.32 0.16
CA TYR A 193 -1.71 -7.47 0.40
C TYR A 193 -1.85 -6.06 -0.17
N SER A 194 -1.01 -5.15 0.33
CA SER A 194 -0.86 -3.83 -0.28
C SER A 194 0.11 -3.92 -1.45
N LEU A 195 -0.21 -3.21 -2.53
CA LEU A 195 0.55 -3.18 -3.76
C LEU A 195 1.22 -1.82 -3.97
N GLY A 196 2.42 -1.86 -4.52
CA GLY A 196 3.18 -0.67 -4.85
C GLY A 196 4.04 -0.82 -6.11
N ILE A 197 4.52 0.32 -6.59
CA ILE A 197 5.39 0.46 -7.75
C ILE A 197 6.81 0.73 -7.23
N SER A 198 7.82 -0.02 -7.70
CA SER A 198 9.19 0.18 -7.25
C SER A 198 9.72 1.56 -7.67
N THR A 199 10.59 2.12 -6.84
CA THR A 199 11.37 3.30 -7.25
C THR A 199 12.24 3.01 -8.47
N SER A 200 12.70 1.78 -8.67
CA SER A 200 13.39 1.36 -9.91
C SER A 200 12.54 1.65 -11.15
N THR A 201 11.24 1.33 -11.09
CA THR A 201 10.28 1.63 -12.15
C THR A 201 10.10 3.14 -12.33
N PHE A 202 9.93 3.90 -11.25
CA PHE A 202 9.88 5.36 -11.31
C PHE A 202 11.14 5.98 -11.94
N LEU A 203 12.33 5.49 -11.58
CA LEU A 203 13.61 5.97 -12.12
C LEU A 203 13.74 5.66 -13.61
N GLY A 204 13.18 4.53 -14.07
CA GLY A 204 13.10 4.18 -15.50
C GLY A 204 12.25 5.15 -16.31
N ILE A 205 11.19 5.71 -15.72
CA ILE A 205 10.27 6.65 -16.38
C ILE A 205 10.60 8.13 -16.10
N ALA A 206 11.48 8.42 -15.15
CA ALA A 206 11.88 9.77 -14.75
C ALA A 206 12.33 10.72 -15.89
N PRO A 207 12.97 10.25 -16.99
CA PRO A 207 13.21 11.09 -18.17
C PRO A 207 11.93 11.60 -18.82
N ARG A 208 10.89 10.76 -18.94
CA ARG A 208 9.62 11.11 -19.57
C ARG A 208 8.82 12.11 -18.73
N LEU A 209 9.04 12.08 -17.41
CA LEU A 209 8.44 13.01 -16.44
C LEU A 209 9.29 14.27 -16.17
N ASN A 210 10.41 14.44 -16.91
CA ASN A 210 11.31 15.59 -16.81
C ASN A 210 11.82 15.86 -15.38
N VAL A 211 12.17 14.81 -14.63
CA VAL A 211 12.65 14.92 -13.23
C VAL A 211 14.00 14.25 -12.98
N LYS A 212 14.51 13.45 -13.93
CA LYS A 212 15.70 12.60 -13.73
C LYS A 212 16.90 13.29 -13.08
N ASN A 213 17.22 14.52 -13.48
CA ASN A 213 18.43 15.21 -13.02
C ASN A 213 18.28 15.88 -11.64
N LEU A 214 17.11 15.76 -11.00
CA LEU A 214 16.78 16.44 -9.74
C LEU A 214 16.63 15.46 -8.56
N LEU A 215 16.72 14.15 -8.81
CA LEU A 215 16.37 13.13 -7.83
C LEU A 215 17.58 12.79 -6.93
N PRO A 216 17.45 12.86 -5.60
CA PRO A 216 18.44 12.30 -4.69
C PRO A 216 18.27 10.77 -4.64
N VAL A 217 19.22 10.04 -5.22
CA VAL A 217 19.16 8.56 -5.36
C VAL A 217 20.35 7.91 -4.67
N GLU A 218 20.06 6.90 -3.85
CA GLU A 218 21.04 5.97 -3.28
C GLU A 218 20.87 4.58 -3.87
N ASN A 219 21.97 3.85 -4.10
CA ASN A 219 21.94 2.52 -4.74
C ASN A 219 22.36 1.40 -3.79
N THR A 220 22.43 1.67 -2.49
CA THR A 220 22.90 0.72 -1.48
C THR A 220 21.73 0.03 -0.78
N ALA A 221 21.84 -1.26 -0.53
CA ALA A 221 20.96 -1.98 0.37
C ALA A 221 21.05 -1.39 1.79
N PRO A 222 19.97 -1.46 2.59
CA PRO A 222 19.97 -0.89 3.93
C PRO A 222 20.89 -1.66 4.88
N ALA A 223 21.34 -0.97 5.93
CA ALA A 223 22.13 -1.59 6.99
C ALA A 223 21.34 -2.73 7.64
N GLN A 224 22.04 -3.81 7.97
CA GLN A 224 21.46 -4.94 8.69
C GLN A 224 21.04 -4.52 10.10
N LEU A 225 19.82 -4.89 10.47
CA LEU A 225 19.26 -4.59 11.78
C LEU A 225 19.78 -5.55 12.84
N SER A 226 20.03 -5.05 14.06
CA SER A 226 20.28 -5.90 15.22
C SER A 226 19.03 -6.71 15.61
N GLU A 227 19.21 -7.83 16.30
CA GLU A 227 18.09 -8.65 16.79
C GLU A 227 17.10 -7.83 17.62
N GLN A 228 17.61 -6.89 18.44
CA GLN A 228 16.78 -5.99 19.24
C GLN A 228 15.94 -5.06 18.37
N GLN A 229 16.52 -4.49 17.31
CA GLN A 229 15.77 -3.63 16.37
C GLN A 229 14.70 -4.42 15.63
N GLN A 230 15.03 -5.63 15.16
CA GLN A 230 14.07 -6.52 14.51
C GLN A 230 12.91 -6.87 15.45
N GLN A 231 13.21 -7.19 16.71
CA GLN A 231 12.20 -7.47 17.72
C GLN A 231 11.29 -6.26 17.96
N SER A 232 11.85 -5.06 18.12
CA SER A 232 11.05 -3.84 18.30
C SER A 232 10.11 -3.57 17.12
N ILE A 233 10.55 -3.82 15.88
CA ILE A 233 9.69 -3.64 14.69
C ILE A 233 8.58 -4.70 14.67
N LEU A 234 8.89 -5.96 14.97
CA LEU A 234 7.89 -7.03 15.03
C LEU A 234 6.84 -6.76 16.11
N GLU A 235 7.26 -6.28 17.29
CA GLU A 235 6.34 -5.85 18.35
C GLU A 235 5.48 -4.67 17.89
N ALA A 236 6.05 -3.70 17.18
CA ALA A 236 5.30 -2.59 16.60
C ALA A 236 4.23 -3.09 15.63
N ILE A 237 4.57 -3.98 14.69
CA ILE A 237 3.61 -4.60 13.74
C ILE A 237 2.48 -5.31 14.50
N LEU A 238 2.83 -6.14 15.49
CA LEU A 238 1.87 -6.90 16.29
C LEU A 238 1.04 -6.02 17.23
N SER A 239 1.39 -4.75 17.42
CA SER A 239 0.66 -3.80 18.25
C SER A 239 -0.27 -2.88 17.46
N ILE A 240 -0.23 -2.92 16.11
CA ILE A 240 -1.08 -2.07 15.27
C ILE A 240 -2.55 -2.35 15.60
N ALA A 241 -3.26 -1.32 16.04
CA ALA A 241 -4.67 -1.40 16.35
C ALA A 241 -5.49 -1.33 15.06
N VAL A 242 -6.21 -2.41 14.75
CA VAL A 242 -7.20 -2.43 13.68
C VAL A 242 -8.55 -1.97 14.25
N PRO A 243 -9.13 -0.85 13.76
CA PRO A 243 -10.38 -0.30 14.30
C PRO A 243 -11.51 -1.34 14.34
N GLN A 244 -12.26 -1.37 15.43
CA GLN A 244 -13.54 -2.08 15.44
C GLN A 244 -14.55 -1.24 14.66
N SER A 245 -15.00 -1.74 13.52
CA SER A 245 -16.24 -1.23 12.93
C SER A 245 -17.38 -2.14 13.36
N GLN A 246 -18.55 -1.55 13.59
CA GLN A 246 -19.77 -2.29 13.83
C GLN A 246 -20.67 -2.16 12.61
N ALA A 247 -20.85 -3.25 11.84
CA ALA A 247 -22.17 -3.88 11.65
C ALA A 247 -22.17 -4.99 10.56
N SER A 248 -21.43 -4.85 9.44
CA SER A 248 -21.58 -5.75 8.27
C SER A 248 -20.56 -6.90 8.21
N ALA A 249 -20.90 -7.96 7.46
CA ALA A 249 -20.02 -9.10 7.22
C ALA A 249 -18.74 -8.70 6.46
N SER A 250 -18.85 -7.83 5.46
CA SER A 250 -17.73 -7.28 4.67
C SER A 250 -16.69 -6.55 5.52
N GLN A 251 -17.14 -5.79 6.53
CA GLN A 251 -16.27 -5.07 7.43
C GLN A 251 -15.55 -6.00 8.41
N TRP A 252 -16.26 -6.98 8.97
CA TRP A 252 -15.64 -8.02 9.82
C TRP A 252 -14.63 -8.87 9.04
N LEU A 253 -14.94 -9.18 7.78
CA LEU A 253 -14.04 -9.88 6.87
C LEU A 253 -12.78 -9.05 6.60
N THR A 254 -12.92 -7.78 6.22
CA THR A 254 -11.81 -6.85 6.00
C THR A 254 -10.92 -6.74 7.25
N ARG A 255 -11.54 -6.59 8.43
CA ARG A 255 -10.83 -6.58 9.71
C ARG A 255 -10.07 -7.88 9.93
N GLY A 256 -10.69 -9.04 9.67
CA GLY A 256 -10.04 -10.34 9.79
C GLY A 256 -8.79 -10.45 8.92
N ASN A 257 -8.87 -10.02 7.66
CA ASN A 257 -7.75 -10.02 6.73
C ASN A 257 -6.61 -9.08 7.20
N GLN A 258 -6.95 -7.88 7.67
CA GLN A 258 -5.98 -6.93 8.23
C GLN A 258 -5.26 -7.51 9.46
N LEU A 259 -6.01 -8.09 10.40
CA LEU A 259 -5.44 -8.72 11.61
C LEU A 259 -4.56 -9.94 11.26
N TRP A 260 -4.98 -10.73 10.27
CA TRP A 260 -4.21 -11.87 9.76
C TRP A 260 -2.87 -11.42 9.16
N ARG A 261 -2.86 -10.37 8.33
CA ARG A 261 -1.63 -9.78 7.75
C ARG A 261 -0.64 -9.26 8.80
N LEU A 262 -1.15 -8.79 9.93
CA LEU A 262 -0.33 -8.34 11.06
C LEU A 262 0.20 -9.51 11.92
N GLY A 263 -0.27 -10.74 11.70
CA GLY A 263 0.03 -11.88 12.56
C GLY A 263 -0.77 -11.91 13.88
N GLN A 264 -1.77 -11.05 14.03
CA GLN A 264 -2.70 -11.04 15.18
C GLN A 264 -3.76 -12.14 15.03
N LEU A 265 -3.32 -13.40 14.96
CA LEU A 265 -4.13 -14.54 14.50
C LEU A 265 -5.36 -14.82 15.38
N ASP A 266 -5.26 -14.62 16.70
CA ASP A 266 -6.39 -14.87 17.61
C ASP A 266 -7.53 -13.86 17.39
N GLU A 267 -7.19 -12.59 17.16
CA GLU A 267 -8.19 -11.55 16.86
C GLU A 267 -8.71 -11.68 15.43
N ALA A 268 -7.86 -12.08 14.47
CA ALA A 268 -8.27 -12.38 13.11
C ALA A 268 -9.35 -13.47 13.08
N GLN A 269 -9.13 -14.57 13.81
CA GLN A 269 -10.10 -15.65 13.91
C GLN A 269 -11.44 -15.17 14.47
N LYS A 270 -11.43 -14.35 15.54
CA LYS A 270 -12.65 -13.77 16.11
C LYS A 270 -13.41 -12.89 15.11
N ALA A 271 -12.68 -12.12 14.29
CA ALA A 271 -13.28 -11.28 13.26
C ALA A 271 -13.93 -12.12 12.15
N PHE A 272 -13.27 -13.18 11.66
CA PHE A 272 -13.88 -14.11 10.70
C PHE A 272 -15.09 -14.85 11.28
N ASP A 273 -15.03 -15.27 12.55
CA ASP A 273 -16.17 -15.88 13.24
C ASP A 273 -17.37 -14.93 13.29
N LYS A 274 -17.13 -13.63 13.46
CA LYS A 274 -18.18 -12.61 13.42
C LYS A 274 -18.74 -12.39 12.01
N ALA A 275 -17.89 -12.37 10.98
CA ALA A 275 -18.36 -12.29 9.60
C ALA A 275 -19.26 -13.49 9.23
N ILE A 276 -18.87 -14.71 9.63
CA ILE A 276 -19.66 -15.93 9.42
C ILE A 276 -21.00 -15.87 10.15
N GLN A 277 -21.04 -15.37 11.40
CA GLN A 277 -22.28 -15.24 12.19
C GLN A 277 -23.34 -14.34 11.55
N LEU A 278 -22.92 -13.39 10.72
CA LEU A 278 -23.84 -12.47 10.04
C LEU A 278 -24.55 -13.11 8.84
N ASN A 279 -24.16 -14.33 8.44
CA ASN A 279 -24.81 -15.15 7.41
C ASN A 279 -25.03 -14.44 6.06
N ASP A 280 -24.13 -13.53 5.67
CA ASP A 280 -24.12 -12.96 4.33
C ASP A 280 -23.65 -14.04 3.33
N SER A 281 -24.56 -14.48 2.47
CA SER A 281 -24.33 -15.61 1.56
C SER A 281 -23.23 -15.32 0.55
N ALA A 282 -23.11 -14.06 0.11
CA ALA A 282 -22.12 -13.61 -0.84
C ALA A 282 -20.70 -13.59 -0.26
N LEU A 283 -20.56 -13.45 1.07
CA LEU A 283 -19.25 -13.29 1.73
C LEU A 283 -18.82 -14.51 2.55
N MET A 284 -19.72 -15.47 2.73
CA MET A 284 -19.52 -16.67 3.55
C MET A 284 -18.24 -17.42 3.16
N TYR A 285 -18.01 -17.63 1.85
CA TYR A 285 -16.86 -18.40 1.37
C TYR A 285 -15.52 -17.74 1.70
N LEU A 286 -15.43 -16.40 1.56
CA LEU A 286 -14.25 -15.61 1.90
C LEU A 286 -13.96 -15.67 3.41
N ALA A 287 -14.99 -15.56 4.24
CA ALA A 287 -14.84 -15.63 5.69
C ALA A 287 -14.36 -17.01 6.17
N TRP A 288 -14.86 -18.10 5.59
CA TRP A 288 -14.35 -19.44 5.88
C TRP A 288 -12.93 -19.65 5.37
N TYR A 289 -12.61 -19.14 4.19
CA TYR A 289 -11.26 -19.21 3.62
C TYR A 289 -10.23 -18.50 4.53
N GLY A 290 -10.49 -17.23 4.91
CA GLY A 290 -9.63 -16.46 5.81
C GLY A 290 -9.47 -17.12 7.19
N LYS A 291 -10.55 -17.69 7.75
CA LYS A 291 -10.49 -18.50 8.98
C LYS A 291 -9.61 -19.74 8.80
N GLY A 292 -9.72 -20.43 7.66
CA GLY A 292 -8.90 -21.59 7.33
C GLY A 292 -7.40 -21.27 7.30
N LEU A 293 -7.02 -20.18 6.62
CA LEU A 293 -5.64 -19.67 6.58
C LEU A 293 -5.13 -19.35 7.99
N THR A 294 -5.94 -18.64 8.78
CA THR A 294 -5.61 -18.27 10.16
C THR A 294 -5.33 -19.50 11.04
N LEU A 295 -6.20 -20.52 10.98
CA LEU A 295 -6.04 -21.75 11.75
C LEU A 295 -4.82 -22.57 11.30
N PHE A 296 -4.51 -22.57 10.01
CA PHE A 296 -3.32 -23.23 9.47
C PHE A 296 -2.03 -22.59 9.99
N GLU A 297 -1.96 -21.27 10.02
CA GLU A 297 -0.80 -20.55 10.56
C GLU A 297 -0.63 -20.71 12.08
N GLN A 298 -1.73 -20.66 12.84
CA GLN A 298 -1.68 -20.95 14.27
C GLN A 298 -1.10 -22.34 14.55
N LYS A 299 -1.46 -23.35 13.74
CA LYS A 299 -0.91 -24.71 13.87
C LYS A 299 0.58 -24.76 13.54
N LYS A 300 1.04 -24.09 12.48
CA LYS A 300 2.47 -23.97 12.13
C LYS A 300 3.27 -23.31 13.25
N GLY A 301 2.79 -22.18 13.78
CA GLY A 301 3.45 -21.44 14.87
C GLY A 301 3.57 -22.26 16.16
N ARG A 302 2.54 -23.04 16.51
CA ARG A 302 2.59 -23.98 17.65
C ARG A 302 3.58 -25.13 17.43
N SER A 303 3.72 -25.60 16.19
CA SER A 303 4.70 -26.64 15.82
C SER A 303 6.14 -26.13 15.97
N CYS A 304 6.43 -24.92 15.49
CA CYS A 304 7.76 -24.29 15.65
C CYS A 304 8.13 -23.98 17.12
N ARG A 305 7.15 -23.58 17.96
CA ARG A 305 7.41 -23.39 19.40
C ARG A 305 7.67 -24.70 20.14
N ARG A 306 7.01 -25.81 19.75
CA ARG A 306 7.25 -27.15 20.34
C ARG A 306 8.66 -27.71 20.06
N ILE A 307 9.22 -27.42 18.89
CA ILE A 307 10.58 -27.86 18.51
C ILE A 307 11.66 -27.07 19.27
N ARG A 308 11.40 -25.81 19.66
CA ARG A 308 12.34 -25.00 20.45
C ARG A 308 12.36 -25.33 21.95
N THR A 309 11.36 -26.02 22.48
CA THR A 309 11.28 -26.40 23.91
C THR A 309 11.68 -27.85 24.19
N SER A 310 12.34 -28.53 23.24
CA SER A 310 12.72 -29.95 23.35
C SER A 310 14.23 -30.22 23.33
N TYR A 311 15.05 -29.21 23.64
CA TYR A 311 16.48 -29.36 23.93
C TYR A 311 16.86 -28.65 25.22
#